data_AF-A0A2R6Y3C9-F1
#
_entry.id   AF-A0A2R6Y3C9-F1
#
_cell.length_a   1.000
_cell.length_b   1.000
_cell.length_c   1.000
_cell.angle_alpha   90.00
_cell.angle_beta   90.00
_cell.angle_gamma   90.00
#
_symmetry.space_group_name_H-M   'P 1'
#
loop_
_entity.id
_entity.type
_entity.pdbx_description
1 polymer ?
#
loop_
_entity_poly.entity_id
_entity_poly.type
_entity_poly.pdbx_seq_one_letter_code
_entity_poly.pdbx_strand_id
1 'polypeptide(L)'
;MTWEEAGLTLRGRGLLLGLAFSDLKGRTAEERTAWWVEALRAHGVLVLTAGRSVMRILPPLIISDKEIDLFLSSFQDVLQTEMKD
;
A
#
# COMPACT_ATOMS: atom_id res chain seq x y z
N MET A 1 9.33 13.61 3.49
CA MET A 1 7.91 13.20 3.48
C MET A 1 7.73 12.13 4.53
N THR A 2 6.85 12.37 5.50
CA THR A 2 6.48 11.37 6.51
C THR A 2 5.26 10.59 6.03
N TRP A 3 5.03 9.41 6.62
CA TRP A 3 3.84 8.58 6.35
C TRP A 3 2.53 9.30 6.71
N GLU A 4 2.57 10.13 7.75
CA GLU A 4 1.44 10.95 8.22
C GLU A 4 1.07 12.02 7.19
N GLU A 5 2.06 12.67 6.57
CA GLU A 5 1.84 13.64 5.49
C GLU A 5 1.18 13.00 4.26
N ALA A 6 1.45 11.72 4.01
CA ALA A 6 0.80 10.93 2.95
C ALA A 6 -0.57 10.35 3.38
N GLY A 7 -1.05 10.67 4.58
CA GLY A 7 -2.30 10.13 5.12
C GLY A 7 -2.27 8.62 5.27
N LEU A 8 -1.11 8.05 5.66
CA LEU A 8 -0.88 6.62 5.82
C LEU A 8 -0.50 6.28 7.27
N THR A 9 -0.99 5.15 7.77
CA THR A 9 -0.59 4.61 9.07
C THR A 9 -0.31 3.12 8.96
N LEU A 10 0.89 2.69 9.35
CA LEU A 10 1.27 1.29 9.37
C LEU A 10 0.79 0.61 10.67
N ARG A 11 0.23 -0.59 10.54
CA ARG A 11 -0.21 -1.44 11.64
C ARG A 11 0.20 -2.89 11.39
N GLY A 12 0.18 -3.71 12.43
CA GLY A 12 0.50 -5.14 12.35
C GLY A 12 1.93 -5.46 12.79
N ARG A 13 2.32 -6.74 12.66
CA ARG A 13 3.65 -7.24 13.04
C ARG A 13 4.08 -8.39 12.11
N GLY A 14 5.39 -8.56 11.97
CA GLY A 14 5.95 -9.57 11.08
C GLY A 14 5.50 -9.33 9.64
N LEU A 15 5.07 -10.40 8.94
CA LEU A 15 4.58 -10.35 7.56
C LEU A 15 3.05 -10.24 7.46
N LEU A 16 2.37 -9.85 8.54
CA LEU A 16 0.95 -9.48 8.50
C LEU A 16 0.84 -7.98 8.81
N LEU A 17 0.94 -7.18 7.77
CA LEU A 17 0.94 -5.72 7.86
C LEU A 17 -0.32 -5.14 7.23
N GLY A 18 -0.80 -4.05 7.82
CA GLY A 18 -1.92 -3.26 7.31
C GLY A 18 -1.51 -1.81 7.14
N LEU A 19 -1.73 -1.26 5.96
CA LEU A 19 -1.58 0.16 5.68
C LEU A 19 -2.95 0.82 5.68
N ALA A 20 -3.24 1.61 6.70
CA ALA A 20 -4.48 2.35 6.83
C ALA A 20 -4.39 3.70 6.11
N PHE A 21 -5.41 4.02 5.33
CA PHE A 21 -5.53 5.24 4.55
C PHE A 21 -6.46 6.23 5.24
N SER A 22 -6.11 7.51 5.13
CA SER A 22 -6.98 8.65 5.44
C SER A 22 -7.40 9.35 4.15
N ASP A 23 -8.45 10.18 4.22
CA ASP A 23 -8.83 11.04 3.10
C ASP A 23 -7.67 11.99 2.76
N LEU A 24 -7.38 12.17 1.47
CA LEU A 24 -6.27 13.00 1.02
C LEU A 24 -6.53 13.50 -0.41
N LYS A 25 -6.19 14.77 -0.68
CA LYS A 25 -6.32 15.39 -2.02
C LYS A 25 -7.70 15.19 -2.65
N GLY A 26 -8.77 15.33 -1.86
CA GLY A 26 -10.15 15.19 -2.33
C GLY A 26 -10.60 13.76 -2.64
N ARG A 27 -9.77 12.74 -2.39
CA ARG A 27 -10.14 11.33 -2.48
C ARG A 27 -10.41 10.77 -1.09
N THR A 28 -11.47 9.99 -0.97
CA THR A 28 -11.78 9.24 0.26
C THR A 28 -10.75 8.13 0.49
N ALA A 29 -10.59 7.71 1.74
CA ALA A 29 -9.71 6.60 2.09
C ALA A 29 -10.05 5.30 1.34
N GLU A 30 -11.33 5.07 1.02
CA GLU A 30 -11.80 3.91 0.25
C GLU A 30 -11.33 3.98 -1.21
N GLU A 31 -11.53 5.12 -1.88
CA GLU A 31 -11.06 5.35 -3.25
C GLU A 31 -9.54 5.23 -3.35
N ARG A 32 -8.81 5.80 -2.39
CA ARG A 32 -7.35 5.70 -2.31
C ARG A 32 -6.91 4.25 -2.15
N THR A 33 -7.53 3.51 -1.23
CA THR A 33 -7.20 2.10 -1.01
C THR A 33 -7.43 1.27 -2.27
N ALA A 34 -8.56 1.47 -2.97
CA ALA A 34 -8.86 0.77 -4.21
C ALA A 34 -7.85 1.13 -5.32
N TRP A 35 -7.50 2.41 -5.46
CA TRP A 35 -6.49 2.87 -6.42
C TRP A 35 -5.12 2.24 -6.15
N TRP A 36 -4.68 2.20 -4.89
CA TRP A 36 -3.41 1.58 -4.50
C TRP A 36 -3.35 0.09 -4.83
N VAL A 37 -4.43 -0.65 -4.62
CA VAL A 37 -4.51 -2.07 -4.97
C VAL A 37 -4.32 -2.28 -6.46
N GLU A 38 -5.00 -1.50 -7.30
CA GLU A 38 -4.87 -1.62 -8.76
C GLU A 38 -3.53 -1.09 -9.28
N ALA A 39 -2.99 -0.03 -8.68
CA ALA A 39 -1.66 0.49 -9.01
C ALA A 39 -0.58 -0.56 -8.72
N LEU A 40 -0.59 -1.18 -7.52
CA LEU A 40 0.34 -2.26 -7.20
C LEU A 40 0.15 -3.49 -8.11
N ARG A 41 -1.11 -3.82 -8.46
CA ARG A 41 -1.40 -4.91 -9.41
C ARG A 41 -0.74 -4.66 -10.77
N ALA A 42 -0.77 -3.42 -11.28
CA ALA A 42 -0.10 -3.05 -12.53
C ALA A 42 1.43 -3.23 -12.46
N HIS A 43 2.01 -3.16 -11.27
CA HIS A 43 3.42 -3.47 -11.00
C HIS A 43 3.68 -4.97 -10.74
N GLY A 44 2.70 -5.85 -10.91
CA GLY A 44 2.82 -7.28 -10.66
C GLY A 44 2.77 -7.67 -9.17
N VAL A 45 2.35 -6.76 -8.29
CA VAL A 45 2.22 -6.99 -6.86
C VAL A 45 0.75 -7.20 -6.50
N LEU A 46 0.43 -8.37 -5.95
CA LEU A 46 -0.93 -8.65 -5.48
C LEU A 46 -1.07 -8.35 -3.98
N VAL A 47 -1.94 -7.40 -3.65
CA VAL A 47 -2.37 -7.05 -2.29
C VAL A 47 -3.90 -7.12 -2.19
N LEU A 48 -4.42 -7.21 -0.97
CA LEU A 48 -5.86 -7.27 -0.70
C LEU A 48 -6.27 -6.13 0.22
N THR A 49 -7.55 -5.82 0.26
CA THR A 49 -8.11 -4.91 1.27
C THR A 49 -8.51 -5.68 2.54
N ALA A 50 -8.55 -4.98 3.67
CA ALA A 50 -9.13 -5.43 4.93
C ALA A 50 -10.15 -4.37 5.40
N GLY A 51 -11.40 -4.53 4.97
CA GLY A 51 -12.38 -3.44 5.05
C GLY A 51 -12.17 -2.41 3.94
N ARG A 52 -12.68 -1.19 4.12
CA ARG A 52 -12.72 -0.16 3.07
C ARG A 52 -11.44 0.65 2.94
N SER A 53 -10.74 0.92 4.05
CA SER A 53 -9.64 1.90 4.11
C SER A 53 -8.29 1.31 4.53
N VAL A 54 -8.12 -0.01 4.45
CA VAL A 54 -6.86 -0.67 4.83
C VAL A 54 -6.42 -1.63 3.73
N MET A 55 -5.18 -1.48 3.27
CA MET A 55 -4.51 -2.44 2.39
C MET A 55 -3.71 -3.44 3.24
N ARG A 56 -3.96 -4.73 3.05
CA ARG A 56 -3.32 -5.83 3.75
C ARG A 56 -2.16 -6.38 2.91
N ILE A 57 -0.97 -6.32 3.50
CA ILE A 57 0.27 -6.90 2.98
C ILE A 57 0.49 -8.20 3.75
N LEU A 58 0.22 -9.32 3.09
CA LEU A 58 0.29 -10.66 3.67
C LEU A 58 0.85 -11.63 2.62
N PRO A 59 2.19 -11.63 2.42
CA PRO A 59 2.81 -12.59 1.53
C PRO A 59 2.83 -14.00 2.14
N PRO A 60 3.05 -15.05 1.33
CA PRO A 60 3.44 -16.37 1.84
C PRO A 60 4.68 -16.27 2.72
N LEU A 61 4.78 -17.10 3.77
CA LEU A 61 5.94 -17.08 4.69
C LEU A 61 7.24 -17.62 4.07
N ILE A 62 7.17 -18.11 2.83
CA ILE A 62 8.31 -18.55 2.02
C ILE A 62 8.80 -17.45 1.06
N ILE A 63 8.23 -16.24 1.15
CA ILE A 63 8.62 -15.10 0.29
C ILE A 63 10.12 -14.83 0.40
N SER A 64 10.75 -14.55 -0.73
CA SER A 64 12.16 -14.23 -0.84
C SER A 64 12.43 -12.74 -0.66
N ASP A 65 13.67 -12.40 -0.28
CA ASP A 65 14.12 -10.99 -0.19
C ASP A 65 13.93 -10.25 -1.53
N LYS A 66 14.13 -10.92 -2.66
CA LYS A 66 13.93 -10.32 -4.00
C LYS A 66 12.48 -9.93 -4.26
N GLU A 67 11.52 -10.74 -3.79
CA GLU A 67 10.09 -10.42 -3.91
C GLU A 67 9.71 -9.28 -2.96
N ILE A 68 10.33 -9.22 -1.78
CA ILE A 68 10.18 -8.08 -0.85
C ILE A 68 10.74 -6.81 -1.50
N ASP A 69 11.92 -6.86 -2.12
CA ASP A 69 12.52 -5.72 -2.82
C ASP A 69 11.64 -5.23 -3.98
N LEU A 70 11.05 -6.16 -4.75
CA LEU A 70 10.07 -5.82 -5.79
C LEU A 70 8.85 -5.10 -5.20
N PHE A 71 8.32 -5.58 -4.08
CA PHE A 71 7.23 -4.92 -3.38
C PHE A 71 7.62 -3.51 -2.94
N LEU A 72 8.78 -3.33 -2.30
CA LEU A 72 9.24 -2.04 -1.80
C LEU A 72 9.48 -1.03 -2.91
N SER A 73 10.09 -1.46 -4.02
CA SER A 73 10.30 -0.63 -5.21
C SER A 73 8.95 -0.19 -5.81
N SER A 74 8.04 -1.14 -6.03
CA SER A 74 6.71 -0.85 -6.59
C SER A 74 5.89 0.06 -5.67
N PHE A 75 5.96 -0.19 -4.37
CA PHE A 75 5.32 0.64 -3.35
C PHE A 75 5.81 2.09 -3.40
N GLN A 76 7.12 2.30 -3.54
CA GLN A 76 7.71 3.62 -3.63
C GLN A 76 7.24 4.36 -4.89
N ASP A 77 7.17 3.68 -6.03
CA ASP A 77 6.69 4.26 -7.30
C ASP A 77 5.21 4.69 -7.20
N VAL A 78 4.37 3.83 -6.62
CA VAL A 78 2.94 4.10 -6.39
C VAL A 78 2.76 5.30 -5.45
N LEU A 79 3.50 5.35 -4.35
CA LEU A 79 3.48 6.47 -3.42
C LEU A 79 3.86 7.79 -4.10
N GLN A 80 4.95 7.79 -4.88
CA GLN A 80 5.40 8.98 -5.58
C GLN A 80 4.39 9.46 -6.63
N THR A 81 3.72 8.53 -7.31
CA THR A 81 2.69 8.84 -8.30
C THR A 81 1.48 9.51 -7.64
N GLU A 82 0.93 8.91 -6.59
CA GLU A 82 -0.18 9.51 -5.84
C GLU A 82 0.17 10.89 -5.29
N MET A 83 1.45 11.10 -4.94
CA MET A 83 1.88 12.37 -4.34
C MET A 83 2.19 13.47 -5.35
N LYS A 84 2.34 13.14 -6.63
CA LYS A 84 2.42 14.13 -7.72
C LYS A 84 1.05 14.57 -8.22
N ASP A 85 0.08 13.67 -8.23
CA ASP A 85 -1.31 13.91 -8.69
C ASP A 85 -2.13 14.70 -7.66
#